data_AF-A0A516NVX0-F1
#
_entry.id   AF-A0A516NVX0-F1
#
_cell.length_a   1.000
_cell.length_b   1.000
_cell.length_c   1.000
_cell.angle_alpha   90.00
_cell.angle_beta   90.00
_cell.angle_gamma   90.00
#
_symmetry.space_group_name_H-M   'P 1'
#
loop_
_entity.id
_entity.type
_entity.pdbx_description
1 polymer ?
#
loop_
_entity_poly.entity_id
_entity_poly.type
_entity_poly.pdbx_seq_one_letter_code
_entity_poly.pdbx_strand_id
1 'polypeptide(L)'
;MQSWLNPELVQAIGVAVATVIGAVTAWQAREVAKLRERVAALEDQAASDHLRFRDAIRLIRALQRHIDELLTFLRLHVPGQEPPRAKYQIPATLEEEI
;
A
#
# COMPACT_ATOMS: atom_id res chain seq x y z
N MET A 1 -17.00 43.96 -42.48
CA MET A 1 -17.07 43.12 -41.27
C MET A 1 -18.04 41.92 -41.42
N GLN A 2 -18.28 41.39 -42.63
CA GLN A 2 -19.24 40.29 -42.87
C GLN A 2 -18.61 38.92 -43.19
N SER A 3 -17.28 38.84 -43.38
CA SER A 3 -16.59 37.56 -43.71
C SER A 3 -16.44 36.60 -42.52
N TRP A 4 -16.59 37.10 -41.28
CA TRP A 4 -16.46 36.31 -40.05
C TRP A 4 -17.70 35.48 -39.71
N LEU A 5 -18.83 35.75 -40.35
CA LEU A 5 -20.09 35.00 -40.21
C LEU A 5 -20.35 34.09 -41.42
N ASN A 6 -19.30 33.66 -42.13
CA ASN A 6 -19.45 32.61 -43.13
C ASN A 6 -19.81 31.29 -42.40
N PRO A 7 -20.96 30.65 -42.70
CA PRO A 7 -21.39 29.41 -42.05
C PRO A 7 -20.33 28.30 -42.11
N GLU A 8 -19.60 28.22 -43.22
CA GLU A 8 -18.52 27.23 -43.41
C GLU A 8 -17.36 27.47 -42.44
N LEU A 9 -17.01 28.73 -42.19
CA LEU A 9 -15.93 29.10 -41.26
C LEU A 9 -16.33 28.79 -39.82
N VAL A 10 -17.56 29.14 -39.43
CA VAL A 10 -18.10 28.86 -38.08
C VAL A 10 -18.20 27.34 -37.84
N GLN A 11 -18.64 26.58 -38.84
CA GLN A 11 -18.71 25.13 -38.77
C GLN A 11 -17.33 24.49 -38.67
N ALA A 12 -16.37 24.93 -39.48
CA ALA A 12 -15.00 24.42 -39.45
C ALA A 12 -14.35 24.66 -38.07
N ILE A 13 -14.55 25.85 -37.49
CA ILE A 13 -14.09 26.17 -36.13
C ILE A 13 -14.79 25.27 -35.10
N GLY A 14 -16.10 25.09 -35.20
CA GLY A 14 -16.87 24.22 -34.30
C GLY A 14 -16.37 22.76 -34.32
N VAL A 15 -16.12 22.21 -35.51
CA VAL A 15 -15.59 20.84 -35.67
C VAL A 15 -14.16 20.75 -35.13
N ALA A 16 -13.31 21.74 -35.41
CA ALA A 16 -11.94 21.76 -34.90
C ALA A 16 -11.90 21.79 -33.36
N VAL A 17 -12.72 22.64 -32.73
CA VAL A 17 -12.82 22.72 -31.27
C VAL A 17 -13.36 21.43 -30.67
N ALA A 18 -14.43 20.86 -31.23
CA ALA A 18 -14.99 19.59 -30.77
C ALA A 18 -13.97 18.44 -30.86
N THR A 19 -13.15 18.42 -31.91
CA THR A 19 -12.11 17.40 -32.10
C THR A 19 -11.01 17.52 -31.04
N VAL A 20 -10.56 18.74 -30.73
CA VAL A 20 -9.56 18.97 -29.68
C VAL A 20 -10.10 18.58 -28.31
N ILE A 21 -11.33 18.98 -27.97
CA ILE A 21 -11.97 18.60 -26.70
C ILE A 21 -12.07 17.08 -26.61
N GLY A 22 -12.57 16.42 -27.66
CA GLY A 22 -12.67 14.96 -27.70
C GLY A 22 -11.32 14.26 -27.50
N ALA A 23 -10.26 14.74 -28.14
CA ALA A 23 -8.92 14.20 -28.00
C ALA A 23 -8.37 14.37 -26.57
N VAL A 24 -8.53 15.55 -25.96
CA VAL A 24 -8.09 15.82 -24.58
C VAL A 24 -8.89 14.98 -23.60
N THR A 25 -10.20 14.89 -23.74
CA THR A 25 -11.06 14.06 -22.87
C THR A 25 -10.69 12.58 -22.96
N ALA A 26 -10.42 12.07 -24.16
CA ALA A 26 -9.97 10.68 -24.34
C ALA A 26 -8.60 10.43 -23.66
N TRP A 27 -7.66 11.37 -23.78
CA TRP A 27 -6.37 11.28 -23.11
C TRP A 27 -6.49 11.33 -21.58
N GLN A 28 -7.31 12.25 -21.06
CA GLN A 28 -7.60 12.36 -19.63
C GLN A 28 -8.27 11.08 -19.10
N ALA A 29 -9.25 10.53 -19.81
CA ALA A 29 -9.90 9.28 -19.42
C ALA A 29 -8.91 8.12 -19.35
N ARG A 30 -7.97 8.04 -20.31
CA ARG A 30 -6.91 7.03 -20.30
C ARG A 30 -5.96 7.19 -19.11
N GLU A 31 -5.59 8.41 -18.77
CA GLU A 31 -4.68 8.65 -17.64
C GLU A 31 -5.37 8.37 -16.29
N VAL A 32 -6.64 8.74 -16.15
CA VAL A 32 -7.48 8.38 -15.00
C VAL A 32 -7.61 6.86 -14.88
N ALA A 33 -7.81 6.14 -15.99
CA ALA A 33 -7.89 4.69 -15.97
C ALA A 33 -6.60 4.04 -15.44
N LYS A 34 -5.42 4.49 -15.91
CA LYS A 34 -4.13 4.01 -15.41
C LYS A 34 -3.93 4.30 -13.93
N LEU A 35 -4.31 5.49 -13.47
CA LEU A 35 -4.18 5.86 -12.05
C LEU A 35 -5.09 5.01 -11.18
N ARG A 36 -6.34 4.77 -11.60
CA ARG A 36 -7.26 3.88 -10.90
C ARG A 36 -6.73 2.45 -10.80
N GLU A 37 -6.16 1.93 -11.88
CA GLU A 37 -5.54 0.60 -11.89
C GLU A 37 -4.37 0.51 -10.89
N ARG A 38 -3.50 1.54 -10.85
CA ARG A 38 -2.40 1.59 -9.89
C ARG A 38 -2.89 1.68 -8.45
N VAL A 39 -3.93 2.48 -8.18
CA VAL A 39 -4.52 2.59 -6.85
C VAL A 39 -5.09 1.25 -6.41
N ALA A 40 -5.87 0.58 -7.26
CA ALA A 40 -6.42 -0.74 -6.97
C ALA A 40 -5.31 -1.77 -6.66
N ALA A 41 -4.23 -1.79 -7.44
CA ALA A 41 -3.09 -2.67 -7.19
C ALA A 41 -2.39 -2.37 -5.85
N LEU A 42 -2.26 -1.09 -5.47
CA LEU A 42 -1.69 -0.69 -4.20
C LEU A 42 -2.60 -1.07 -3.01
N GLU A 43 -3.91 -0.92 -3.16
CA GLU A 43 -4.89 -1.30 -2.15
C GLU A 43 -4.89 -2.81 -1.91
N ASP A 44 -4.86 -3.62 -2.99
CA ASP A 44 -4.76 -5.08 -2.89
C ASP A 44 -3.45 -5.51 -2.23
N GLN A 45 -2.32 -4.87 -2.59
CA GLN A 45 -1.02 -5.15 -1.98
C GLN A 45 -1.02 -4.80 -0.49
N ALA A 46 -1.59 -3.65 -0.11
CA ALA A 46 -1.70 -3.24 1.29
C ALA A 46 -2.56 -4.22 2.11
N ALA A 47 -3.67 -4.70 1.57
CA ALA A 47 -4.51 -5.71 2.22
C ALA A 47 -3.76 -7.04 2.41
N SER A 48 -3.04 -7.50 1.40
CA SER A 48 -2.19 -8.70 1.48
C SER A 48 -1.09 -8.53 2.53
N ASP A 49 -0.38 -7.41 2.53
CA ASP A 49 0.71 -7.15 3.46
C ASP A 49 0.22 -7.04 4.90
N HIS A 50 -0.94 -6.42 5.12
CA HIS A 50 -1.56 -6.40 6.44
C HIS A 50 -1.80 -7.82 6.98
N LEU A 51 -2.36 -8.73 6.18
CA LEU A 51 -2.59 -10.12 6.59
C LEU A 51 -1.28 -10.82 6.94
N ARG A 52 -0.24 -10.64 6.11
CA ARG A 52 1.09 -11.21 6.34
C ARG A 52 1.72 -10.70 7.62
N PHE A 53 1.66 -9.39 7.88
CA PHE A 53 2.16 -8.80 9.12
C PHE A 53 1.43 -9.33 10.34
N ARG A 54 0.10 -9.43 10.28
CA ARG A 54 -0.71 -9.99 11.36
C ARG A 54 -0.30 -11.43 11.69
N ASP A 55 -0.10 -12.26 10.67
CA ASP A 55 0.29 -13.66 10.86
C ASP A 55 1.73 -13.77 11.38
N ALA A 56 2.65 -12.91 10.93
CA ALA A 56 4.00 -12.81 11.46
C ALA A 56 4.02 -12.42 12.95
N ILE A 57 3.22 -11.43 13.37
CA ILE A 57 3.10 -11.01 14.77
C ILE A 57 2.56 -12.17 15.64
N ARG A 58 1.54 -12.89 15.17
CA ARG A 58 1.03 -14.08 15.87
C ARG A 58 2.12 -15.13 16.08
N LEU A 59 2.95 -15.37 15.06
CA LEU A 59 4.08 -16.29 15.14
C LEU A 59 5.12 -15.81 16.16
N ILE A 60 5.49 -14.51 16.14
CA ILE A 60 6.44 -13.92 17.09
C ILE A 60 5.96 -14.13 18.53
N ARG A 61 4.69 -13.83 18.83
CA ARG A 61 4.11 -14.07 20.17
C ARG A 61 4.12 -15.55 20.57
N ALA A 62 3.86 -16.46 19.62
CA ALA A 62 3.92 -17.89 19.89
C ALA A 62 5.35 -18.36 20.20
N LEU A 63 6.34 -17.86 19.46
CA LEU A 63 7.75 -18.14 19.71
C LEU A 63 8.21 -17.60 21.05
N GLN A 64 7.78 -16.40 21.44
CA GLN A 64 8.11 -15.83 22.76
C GLN A 64 7.57 -16.68 23.90
N ARG A 65 6.28 -17.07 23.86
CA ARG A 65 5.70 -17.99 24.86
C ARG A 65 6.48 -19.29 24.94
N HIS A 66 6.84 -19.87 23.79
CA HIS A 66 7.62 -21.10 23.76
C HIS A 66 9.02 -20.92 24.37
N ILE A 67 9.68 -19.78 24.11
CA ILE A 67 10.96 -19.45 24.75
C ILE A 67 10.78 -19.33 26.27
N ASP A 68 9.73 -18.68 26.76
CA ASP A 68 9.47 -18.53 28.19
C ASP A 68 9.23 -19.89 28.89
N GLU A 69 8.52 -20.81 28.22
CA GLU A 69 8.35 -22.19 28.67
C GLU A 69 9.70 -22.92 28.77
N LEU A 70 10.54 -22.80 27.74
CA LEU A 70 11.88 -23.39 27.73
C LEU A 70 12.77 -22.82 28.82
N LEU A 71 12.71 -21.50 29.06
CA LEU A 71 13.47 -20.84 30.12
C LEU A 71 13.01 -21.31 31.50
N THR A 72 11.71 -21.50 31.69
CA THR A 72 11.16 -22.05 32.93
C THR A 72 11.64 -23.49 33.15
N PHE A 73 11.60 -24.33 32.11
CA PHE A 73 12.12 -25.69 32.16
C PHE A 73 13.62 -25.74 32.49
N LEU A 74 14.42 -24.88 31.87
CA LEU A 74 15.86 -24.79 32.12
C LEU A 74 16.18 -24.37 33.56
N ARG A 75 15.44 -23.40 34.12
CA ARG A 75 15.63 -22.93 35.51
C ARG A 75 15.38 -24.02 36.55
N LEU A 76 14.49 -24.98 36.27
CA LEU A 76 14.26 -26.13 37.14
C LEU A 76 15.50 -27.05 37.21
N HIS A 77 16.26 -27.15 36.11
CA HIS A 77 17.40 -28.08 36.00
C HIS A 77 18.75 -27.41 36.30
N VAL A 78 18.87 -26.09 36.13
CA VAL A 78 20.08 -25.32 36.39
C VAL A 78 19.74 -24.10 37.27
N PRO A 79 19.54 -24.30 38.58
CA PRO A 79 19.19 -23.22 39.49
C PRO A 79 20.32 -22.20 39.61
N GLY A 80 19.99 -20.91 39.52
CA GLY A 80 20.93 -19.81 39.70
C GLY A 80 21.64 -19.31 38.44
N GLN A 81 21.44 -19.94 37.28
CA GLN A 81 21.84 -19.35 36.00
C GLN A 81 20.69 -18.55 35.38
N GLU A 82 20.95 -17.29 35.08
CA GLU A 82 20.07 -16.48 34.26
C GLU A 82 20.42 -16.65 32.78
N PRO A 83 19.41 -16.77 31.89
CA PRO A 83 19.65 -16.77 30.46
C PRO A 83 20.28 -15.45 30.01
N PRO A 84 21.13 -15.47 28.97
CA PRO A 84 21.75 -14.27 28.45
C PRO A 84 20.68 -13.30 27.95
N ARG A 85 20.88 -12.00 28.23
CA ARG A 85 19.97 -10.95 27.77
C ARG A 85 19.92 -10.91 26.25
N ALA A 86 18.72 -10.67 25.71
CA ALA A 86 18.52 -10.42 24.29
C ALA A 86 19.44 -9.30 23.79
N LYS A 87 20.10 -9.52 22.64
CA LYS A 87 20.98 -8.53 22.00
C LYS A 87 20.29 -7.73 20.89
N TYR A 88 19.01 -7.99 20.64
CA TYR A 88 18.23 -7.29 19.62
C TYR A 88 17.49 -6.09 20.24
N GLN A 89 17.29 -5.05 19.43
CA GLN A 89 16.40 -3.95 19.77
C GLN A 89 15.06 -4.20 19.09
N ILE A 90 13.96 -4.07 19.83
CA ILE A 90 12.63 -4.10 19.26
C ILE A 90 12.40 -2.73 18.59
N PRO A 91 12.05 -2.69 17.28
CA PRO A 91 11.71 -1.43 16.63
C PRO A 91 10.47 -0.80 17.29
N ALA A 92 10.45 0.52 17.44
CA ALA A 92 9.35 1.25 18.09
C ALA A 92 7.98 0.95 17.46
N THR A 93 7.94 0.69 16.15
CA THR A 93 6.73 0.32 15.41
C THR A 93 6.13 -1.03 15.79
N LEU A 94 6.85 -1.85 16.57
CA LEU A 94 6.46 -3.20 16.98
C LEU A 94 6.31 -3.33 18.50
N GLU A 95 6.54 -2.26 19.28
CA GLU A 95 6.46 -2.32 20.74
C GLU A 95 5.05 -2.59 21.25
N GLU A 96 4.00 -2.05 20.61
CA GLU A 96 2.60 -2.29 21.00
C GLU A 96 2.08 -3.67 20.58
N GLU A 97 2.78 -4.33 19.67
CA GLU A 97 2.37 -5.60 19.06
C GLU A 97 3.02 -6.83 19.71
N ILE A 98 3.96 -6.64 20.64
CA ILE A 98 4.63 -7.73 21.37
C ILE A 98 4.10 -7.79 22.79
#